data_AF-A0A380P9R3-F1
#
_entry.id   AF-A0A380P9R3-F1
#
_cell.length_a   1.000
_cell.length_b   1.000
_cell.length_c   1.000
_cell.angle_alpha   90.00
_cell.angle_beta   90.00
_cell.angle_gamma   90.00
#
_symmetry.space_group_name_H-M   'P 1'
#
loop_
_entity.id
_entity.type
_entity.pdbx_description
1 polymer ?
#
loop_
_entity_poly.entity_id
_entity_poly.type
_entity_poly.pdbx_seq_one_letter_code
_entity_poly.pdbx_strand_id
1 'polypeptide(L)'
;MSTAQLWISLIIIIIVLIFAAIFVAAEFALVKVRRSTLEEMQNEREKPSRKITRTINMVDNLNEYLSTTQVGITLAGLLLGFMGESTVAHLLLKMGIIQEMTGPSAGVIASVIALVLLTYVEVVFTELVPKNVSIEFPVKVGLAVSGPLKFFHVVFYPFVWLLNVSANGVTHLFGMKTASEDSEVYSEAEI
;
A
#
# COMPACT_ATOMS: atom_id res chain seq x y z
N MET A 1 -3.13 27.21 -10.88
CA MET A 1 -2.67 26.09 -11.73
C MET A 1 -3.11 26.29 -13.17
N SER A 2 -2.25 25.99 -14.15
CA SER A 2 -2.70 25.89 -15.55
C SER A 2 -3.62 24.67 -15.74
N THR A 3 -4.39 24.66 -16.83
CA THR A 3 -5.29 23.53 -17.15
C THR A 3 -4.51 22.22 -17.33
N ALA A 4 -3.34 22.28 -17.98
CA ALA A 4 -2.47 21.12 -18.17
C ALA A 4 -1.94 20.57 -16.83
N GLN A 5 -1.50 21.45 -15.92
CA GLN A 5 -1.03 21.06 -14.58
C GLN A 5 -2.14 20.35 -13.79
N LEU A 6 -3.38 20.84 -13.88
CA LEU A 6 -4.52 20.22 -13.21
C LEU A 6 -4.75 18.77 -13.66
N TRP A 7 -4.74 18.53 -14.97
CA TRP A 7 -4.91 17.18 -15.51
C TRP A 7 -3.77 16.24 -15.10
N ILE A 8 -2.53 16.73 -15.13
CA ILE A 8 -1.36 15.96 -14.70
C ILE A 8 -1.50 15.57 -13.23
N SER A 9 -1.83 16.53 -12.34
CA SER A 9 -2.03 16.24 -10.92
C SER A 9 -3.16 15.23 -10.68
N LEU A 10 -4.28 15.33 -11.40
CA LEU A 10 -5.38 14.37 -11.29
C LEU A 10 -4.96 12.95 -11.72
N ILE A 11 -4.19 12.83 -12.81
CA ILE A 11 -3.66 11.54 -13.26
C ILE A 11 -2.72 10.95 -12.19
N ILE A 12 -1.85 11.78 -11.61
CA ILE A 12 -0.94 11.34 -10.54
C ILE A 12 -1.75 10.88 -9.32
N ILE A 13 -2.76 11.64 -8.89
CA ILE A 13 -3.65 11.26 -7.77
C ILE A 13 -4.29 9.90 -8.03
N ILE A 14 -4.85 9.67 -9.22
CA ILE A 14 -5.48 8.40 -9.58
C ILE A 14 -4.45 7.24 -9.52
N ILE A 15 -3.25 7.46 -10.06
CA ILE A 15 -2.17 6.46 -10.01
C ILE A 15 -1.80 6.14 -8.56
N VAL A 16 -1.65 7.16 -7.72
CA VAL A 16 -1.30 7.00 -6.30
C VAL A 16 -2.41 6.27 -5.54
N LEU A 17 -3.69 6.57 -5.79
CA LEU A 17 -4.82 5.85 -5.20
C LEU A 17 -4.81 4.36 -5.59
N ILE A 18 -4.52 4.04 -6.86
CA ILE A 18 -4.41 2.65 -7.32
C ILE A 18 -3.25 1.94 -6.61
N PHE A 19 -2.09 2.60 -6.47
CA PHE A 19 -0.96 2.01 -5.75
C PHE A 19 -1.27 1.78 -4.27
N ALA A 20 -1.88 2.75 -3.59
CA ALA A 20 -2.33 2.57 -2.20
C ALA A 20 -3.28 1.38 -2.07
N ALA A 21 -4.27 1.27 -2.97
CA ALA A 21 -5.21 0.16 -2.99
C ALA A 21 -4.53 -1.21 -3.19
N ILE A 22 -3.48 -1.29 -4.02
CA ILE A 22 -2.70 -2.51 -4.20
C ILE A 22 -1.97 -2.90 -2.91
N PHE A 23 -1.37 -1.94 -2.21
CA PHE A 23 -0.66 -2.24 -0.95
C PHE A 23 -1.61 -2.70 0.15
N VAL A 24 -2.75 -2.03 0.32
CA VAL A 24 -3.79 -2.48 1.26
C VAL A 24 -4.30 -3.86 0.87
N ALA A 25 -4.58 -4.09 -0.42
CA ALA A 25 -5.04 -5.40 -0.88
C ALA A 25 -4.01 -6.50 -0.60
N ALA A 26 -2.72 -6.22 -0.81
CA ALA A 26 -1.63 -7.12 -0.51
C ALA A 26 -1.54 -7.45 0.98
N GLU A 27 -1.55 -6.44 1.85
CA GLU A 27 -1.48 -6.61 3.30
C GLU A 27 -2.59 -7.54 3.81
N PHE A 28 -3.84 -7.22 3.51
CA PHE A 28 -4.97 -8.01 4.01
C PHE A 28 -5.09 -9.38 3.35
N ALA A 29 -4.74 -9.52 2.07
CA ALA A 29 -4.74 -10.82 1.41
C ALA A 29 -3.66 -11.74 2.00
N LEU A 30 -2.41 -11.27 2.14
CA LEU A 30 -1.30 -12.09 2.62
C LEU A 30 -1.49 -12.55 4.07
N VAL A 31 -2.03 -11.69 4.94
CA VAL A 31 -2.37 -12.06 6.33
C VAL A 31 -3.45 -13.15 6.38
N LYS A 32 -4.37 -13.16 5.40
CA LYS A 32 -5.53 -14.07 5.41
C LYS A 32 -5.29 -15.36 4.63
N VAL A 33 -4.40 -15.36 3.64
CA VAL A 33 -4.05 -16.55 2.85
C VAL A 33 -3.35 -17.58 3.72
N ARG A 34 -3.77 -18.85 3.60
CA ARG A 34 -3.10 -19.98 4.23
C ARG A 34 -2.10 -20.59 3.27
N ARG A 35 -0.89 -20.84 3.77
CA ARG A 35 0.18 -21.53 3.03
C ARG A 35 -0.28 -22.87 2.45
N SER A 36 -0.95 -23.69 3.26
CA SER A 36 -1.45 -25.01 2.85
C SER A 36 -2.39 -24.96 1.64
N THR A 37 -3.27 -23.95 1.56
CA THR A 37 -4.16 -23.75 0.42
C THR A 37 -3.38 -23.45 -0.86
N LEU A 38 -2.31 -22.67 -0.79
CA LEU A 38 -1.46 -22.39 -1.94
C LEU A 38 -0.68 -23.64 -2.39
N GLU A 39 -0.21 -24.44 -1.44
CA GLU A 39 0.49 -25.70 -1.74
C GLU A 39 -0.42 -26.72 -2.40
N GLU A 40 -1.64 -26.89 -1.89
CA GLU A 40 -2.67 -27.73 -2.51
C GLU A 40 -2.94 -27.28 -3.95
N MET A 41 -3.19 -25.99 -4.17
CA MET A 41 -3.38 -25.43 -5.51
C MET A 41 -2.16 -25.59 -6.44
N GLN A 42 -0.95 -25.63 -5.89
CA GLN A 42 0.27 -25.87 -6.66
C GLN A 42 0.39 -27.35 -7.05
N ASN A 43 0.04 -28.26 -6.15
CA ASN A 43 0.13 -29.70 -6.34
C ASN A 43 -0.94 -30.22 -7.32
N GLU A 44 -2.11 -29.59 -7.38
CA GLU A 44 -3.16 -29.90 -8.36
C GLU A 44 -2.78 -29.55 -9.81
N ARG A 45 -1.72 -28.76 -10.01
CA ARG A 45 -1.30 -28.32 -11.35
C ARG A 45 -0.30 -29.28 -11.96
N GLU A 46 -0.49 -29.61 -13.24
CA GLU A 46 0.49 -30.36 -14.04
C GLU A 46 1.85 -29.64 -14.16
N LYS A 47 1.85 -28.30 -14.10
CA LYS A 47 3.05 -27.47 -14.20
C LYS A 47 3.10 -26.43 -13.08
N PRO A 48 4.28 -26.23 -12.45
CA PRO A 48 4.42 -25.30 -11.34
C PRO A 48 4.10 -23.87 -11.74
N SER A 49 3.29 -23.18 -10.94
CA SER A 49 2.92 -21.79 -11.15
C SER A 49 3.89 -20.85 -10.46
N ARG A 50 4.64 -20.05 -11.24
CA ARG A 50 5.51 -18.99 -10.69
C ARG A 50 4.76 -18.02 -9.77
N LYS A 51 3.48 -17.80 -10.04
CA LYS A 51 2.62 -16.88 -9.28
C LYS A 51 2.30 -17.44 -7.90
N ILE A 52 2.00 -18.74 -7.81
CA ILE A 52 1.70 -19.42 -6.54
C ILE A 52 2.99 -19.57 -5.73
N THR A 53 4.09 -20.02 -6.33
CA THR A 53 5.39 -20.12 -5.67
C THR A 53 5.82 -18.78 -5.07
N ARG A 54 5.61 -17.67 -5.79
CA ARG A 54 5.89 -16.33 -5.28
C ARG A 54 5.02 -15.98 -4.08
N THR A 55 3.72 -16.25 -4.15
CA THR A 55 2.81 -15.95 -3.03
C THR A 55 3.13 -16.82 -1.81
N ILE A 56 3.56 -18.07 -1.98
CA ILE A 56 4.06 -18.92 -0.88
C ILE A 56 5.26 -18.25 -0.21
N ASN A 57 6.28 -17.86 -1.00
CA ASN A 57 7.45 -17.16 -0.46
C ASN A 57 7.09 -15.86 0.27
N MET A 58 6.09 -15.12 -0.21
CA MET A 58 5.58 -13.91 0.48
C MET A 58 4.91 -14.23 1.81
N VAL A 59 4.17 -15.34 1.91
CA VAL A 59 3.55 -15.79 3.15
C VAL A 59 4.60 -16.29 4.13
N ASP A 60 5.65 -16.97 3.65
CA ASP A 60 6.78 -17.42 4.48
C ASP A 60 7.58 -16.22 5.04
N ASN A 61 7.73 -15.14 4.26
CA ASN A 61 8.44 -13.91 4.64
C ASN A 61 7.48 -12.75 4.96
N LEU A 62 6.35 -13.05 5.60
CA LEU A 62 5.23 -12.12 5.74
C LEU A 62 5.64 -10.77 6.36
N ASN A 63 6.47 -10.77 7.40
CA ASN A 63 6.87 -9.54 8.09
C ASN A 63 7.56 -8.53 7.16
N GLU A 64 8.47 -9.00 6.31
CA GLU A 64 9.21 -8.16 5.36
C GLU A 64 8.29 -7.53 4.31
N TYR A 65 7.35 -8.32 3.77
CA TYR A 65 6.35 -7.83 2.82
C TYR A 65 5.33 -6.90 3.48
N LEU A 66 4.99 -7.11 4.76
CA LEU A 66 4.15 -6.20 5.54
C LEU A 66 4.84 -4.85 5.78
N SER A 67 6.14 -4.84 6.12
CA SER A 67 6.90 -3.59 6.20
C SER A 67 6.89 -2.84 4.86
N THR A 68 7.01 -3.57 3.75
CA THR A 68 6.93 -3.00 2.40
C THR A 68 5.57 -2.37 2.11
N THR A 69 4.46 -3.05 2.40
CA THR A 69 3.12 -2.50 2.18
C THR A 69 2.89 -1.26 3.04
N GLN A 70 3.31 -1.26 4.30
CA GLN A 70 3.17 -0.12 5.21
C GLN A 70 3.93 1.13 4.71
N VAL A 71 5.16 0.95 4.23
CA VAL A 71 5.93 2.03 3.58
C VAL A 71 5.18 2.56 2.36
N GLY A 72 4.67 1.66 1.51
CA GLY A 72 3.92 2.02 0.31
C GLY A 72 2.65 2.82 0.62
N ILE A 73 1.86 2.38 1.60
CA ILE A 73 0.64 3.06 2.06
C ILE A 73 0.99 4.46 2.59
N THR A 74 2.01 4.56 3.45
CA THR A 74 2.44 5.83 4.04
C THR A 74 2.89 6.81 2.96
N LEU A 75 3.72 6.37 2.02
CA LEU A 75 4.20 7.21 0.92
C LEU A 75 3.04 7.69 0.03
N ALA A 76 2.09 6.80 -0.28
CA ALA A 76 0.92 7.16 -1.05
C ALA A 76 0.05 8.20 -0.32
N GLY A 77 -0.19 8.03 0.98
CA GLY A 77 -0.92 8.98 1.81
C GLY A 77 -0.23 10.36 1.86
N LEU A 78 1.09 10.40 2.01
CA LEU A 78 1.86 11.65 1.98
C LEU A 78 1.79 12.36 0.63
N LEU A 79 1.90 11.60 -0.47
CA LEU A 79 1.77 12.16 -1.83
C LEU A 79 0.36 12.72 -2.07
N LEU A 80 -0.69 12.00 -1.66
CA LEU A 80 -2.07 12.46 -1.76
C LEU A 80 -2.31 13.70 -0.90
N GLY A 81 -1.79 13.75 0.32
CA GLY A 81 -1.89 14.93 1.18
C GLY A 81 -1.17 16.14 0.59
N PHE A 82 0.03 15.93 0.02
CA PHE A 82 0.87 17.01 -0.50
C PHE A 82 0.26 17.74 -1.71
N MET A 83 -0.38 17.01 -2.64
CA MET A 83 -0.91 17.60 -3.88
C MET A 83 -2.44 17.51 -4.02
N GLY A 84 -3.09 16.60 -3.30
CA GLY A 84 -4.49 16.27 -3.50
C GLY A 84 -5.44 17.40 -3.10
N GLU A 85 -5.23 17.98 -1.92
CA GLU A 85 -6.11 19.03 -1.39
C GLU A 85 -6.15 20.24 -2.34
N SER A 86 -4.98 20.81 -2.67
CA SER A 86 -4.88 21.94 -3.58
C SER A 86 -5.43 21.62 -4.99
N THR A 87 -5.22 20.41 -5.50
CA THR A 87 -5.73 19.97 -6.82
C THR A 87 -7.26 19.90 -6.82
N VAL A 88 -7.86 19.28 -5.80
CA VAL A 88 -9.32 19.14 -5.68
C VAL A 88 -9.97 20.50 -5.41
N ALA A 89 -9.37 21.35 -4.56
CA ALA A 89 -9.88 22.70 -4.30
C ALA A 89 -9.93 23.55 -5.58
N HIS A 90 -8.86 23.51 -6.39
CA HIS A 90 -8.84 24.20 -7.69
C HIS A 90 -9.89 23.64 -8.66
N LEU A 91 -10.13 22.33 -8.66
CA LEU A 91 -11.15 21.70 -9.50
C LEU A 91 -12.56 22.18 -9.10
N LEU A 92 -12.87 22.20 -7.80
CA LEU A 92 -14.15 22.66 -7.26
C LEU A 92 -14.44 24.12 -7.62
N LEU A 93 -13.44 25.00 -7.47
CA LEU A 93 -13.55 26.41 -7.84
C LEU A 93 -13.78 26.58 -9.34
N LYS A 94 -13.03 25.83 -10.18
CA LYS A 94 -13.14 25.94 -11.63
C LYS A 94 -14.46 25.38 -12.18
N MET A 95 -15.04 24.38 -11.53
CA MET A 95 -16.36 23.84 -11.89
C MET A 95 -17.52 24.75 -11.44
N GLY A 96 -17.24 25.85 -10.73
CA GLY A 96 -18.28 26.76 -10.23
C GLY A 96 -19.15 26.14 -9.14
N ILE A 97 -18.72 25.02 -8.54
CA ILE A 97 -19.44 24.31 -7.48
C ILE A 97 -19.48 25.18 -6.22
N ILE A 98 -18.37 25.88 -5.97
CA ILE A 98 -18.27 26.92 -4.96
C ILE A 98 -18.29 28.22 -5.76
N GLN A 99 -19.48 28.77 -6.03
CA GLN A 99 -19.62 30.08 -6.68
C GLN A 99 -18.78 31.12 -5.92
N GLU A 100 -18.34 32.16 -6.63
CA GLU A 100 -17.51 33.28 -6.18
C GLU A 100 -17.98 33.89 -4.85
N MET A 101 -17.72 33.22 -3.74
CA MET A 101 -17.68 33.84 -2.43
C MET A 101 -16.44 34.73 -2.51
N THR A 102 -16.65 36.02 -2.77
CA THR A 102 -15.56 36.97 -2.91
C THR A 102 -14.96 37.21 -1.53
N GLY A 103 -13.82 36.56 -1.25
CA GLY A 103 -13.05 36.81 -0.02
C GLY A 103 -12.17 35.64 0.44
N PRO A 104 -11.31 35.85 1.45
CA PRO A 104 -10.42 34.83 2.02
C PRO A 104 -11.14 33.58 2.53
N SER A 105 -12.43 33.72 2.89
CA SER A 105 -13.29 32.63 3.37
C SER A 105 -13.57 31.55 2.32
N ALA A 106 -13.63 31.92 1.04
CA ALA A 106 -13.92 30.96 -0.04
C ALA A 106 -12.79 29.96 -0.27
N GLY A 107 -11.55 30.43 -0.21
CA GLY A 107 -10.37 29.56 -0.31
C GLY A 107 -10.33 28.54 0.82
N VAL A 108 -10.61 28.97 2.06
CA VAL A 108 -10.67 28.08 3.23
C VAL A 108 -11.80 27.06 3.09
N ILE A 109 -13.00 27.49 2.71
CA ILE A 109 -14.15 26.59 2.52
C ILE A 109 -13.85 25.56 1.42
N ALA A 110 -13.29 25.99 0.28
CA ALA A 110 -12.90 25.10 -0.81
C ALA A 110 -11.84 24.08 -0.38
N SER A 111 -10.86 24.51 0.43
CA SER A 111 -9.80 23.65 0.96
C SER A 111 -10.37 22.60 1.93
N VAL A 112 -11.27 23.00 2.83
CA VAL A 112 -11.95 22.08 3.77
C VAL A 112 -12.82 21.07 3.02
N ILE A 113 -13.62 21.51 2.05
CA ILE A 113 -14.45 20.60 1.23
C ILE A 113 -13.56 19.65 0.42
N ALA A 114 -12.48 20.17 -0.19
CA ALA A 114 -11.53 19.37 -0.94
C ALA A 114 -10.86 18.31 -0.07
N LEU A 115 -10.44 18.67 1.14
CA LEU A 115 -9.86 17.74 2.11
C LEU A 115 -10.86 16.64 2.47
N VAL A 116 -12.10 16.98 2.83
CA VAL A 116 -13.14 16.00 3.18
C VAL A 116 -13.45 15.05 2.02
N LEU A 117 -13.60 15.58 0.80
CA LEU A 117 -13.86 14.77 -0.39
C LEU A 117 -12.67 13.86 -0.72
N LEU A 118 -11.44 14.39 -0.66
CA LEU A 118 -10.24 13.62 -0.91
C LEU A 118 -10.07 12.50 0.13
N THR A 119 -10.26 12.80 1.41
CA THR A 119 -10.22 11.80 2.48
C THR A 119 -11.28 10.73 2.26
N TYR A 120 -12.51 11.10 1.89
CA TYR A 120 -13.56 10.11 1.60
C TYR A 120 -13.16 9.19 0.45
N VAL A 121 -12.69 9.76 -0.67
CA VAL A 121 -12.28 8.98 -1.84
C VAL A 121 -11.08 8.09 -1.50
N GLU A 122 -10.10 8.62 -0.79
CA GLU A 122 -8.93 7.86 -0.35
C GLU A 122 -9.37 6.69 0.52
N VAL A 123 -9.97 6.93 1.69
CA VAL A 123 -10.36 5.87 2.64
C VAL A 123 -11.26 4.81 2.00
N VAL A 124 -12.24 5.21 1.18
CA VAL A 124 -13.15 4.25 0.54
C VAL A 124 -12.43 3.39 -0.48
N PHE A 125 -11.68 4.00 -1.40
CA PHE A 125 -11.14 3.30 -2.58
C PHE A 125 -9.75 2.70 -2.35
N THR A 126 -8.96 3.21 -1.41
CA THR A 126 -7.63 2.67 -1.07
C THR A 126 -7.72 1.70 0.09
N GLU A 127 -8.57 1.97 1.09
CA GLU A 127 -8.58 1.19 2.32
C GLU A 127 -9.77 0.23 2.39
N LEU A 128 -11.00 0.74 2.44
CA LEU A 128 -12.18 -0.07 2.78
C LEU A 128 -12.54 -1.08 1.70
N VAL A 129 -12.63 -0.65 0.44
CA VAL A 129 -12.97 -1.55 -0.67
C VAL A 129 -11.89 -2.62 -0.87
N PRO A 130 -10.59 -2.28 -1.01
CA PRO A 130 -9.55 -3.28 -1.19
C PRO A 130 -9.43 -4.24 -0.01
N LYS A 131 -9.55 -3.75 1.24
CA LYS A 131 -9.58 -4.57 2.45
C LYS A 131 -10.70 -5.60 2.40
N ASN A 132 -11.94 -5.15 2.15
CA ASN A 132 -13.11 -6.04 2.11
C ASN A 132 -12.97 -7.11 1.03
N VAL A 133 -12.52 -6.73 -0.18
CA VAL A 133 -12.28 -7.66 -1.28
C VAL A 133 -11.17 -8.67 -0.95
N SER A 134 -10.12 -8.24 -0.25
CA SER A 134 -8.99 -9.10 0.13
C SER A 134 -9.34 -10.09 1.22
N ILE A 135 -10.21 -9.70 2.15
CA ILE A 135 -10.72 -10.59 3.20
C ILE A 135 -11.66 -11.64 2.61
N GLU A 136 -12.51 -11.25 1.66
CA GLU A 136 -13.46 -12.15 0.99
C GLU A 136 -12.75 -13.12 0.03
N PHE A 137 -11.79 -12.63 -0.76
CA PHE A 137 -11.10 -13.42 -1.79
C PHE A 137 -9.58 -13.46 -1.61
N PRO A 138 -9.07 -13.93 -0.45
CA PRO A 138 -7.66 -13.76 -0.07
C PRO A 138 -6.70 -14.42 -1.05
N VAL A 139 -6.98 -15.66 -1.49
CA VAL A 139 -6.14 -16.38 -2.44
C VAL A 139 -6.11 -15.68 -3.81
N LYS A 140 -7.29 -15.30 -4.33
CA LYS A 140 -7.39 -14.68 -5.67
C LYS A 140 -6.68 -13.33 -5.69
N VAL A 141 -6.89 -12.51 -4.66
CA VAL A 141 -6.25 -11.20 -4.51
C VAL A 141 -4.76 -11.35 -4.25
N GLY A 142 -4.36 -12.19 -3.30
CA GLY A 142 -2.95 -12.44 -2.96
C GLY A 142 -2.14 -12.93 -4.15
N LEU A 143 -2.73 -13.77 -5.00
CA LEU A 143 -2.15 -14.11 -6.29
C LEU A 143 -2.07 -12.85 -7.19
N ALA A 144 -3.17 -12.14 -7.43
CA ALA A 144 -3.21 -10.97 -8.32
C ALA A 144 -2.15 -9.91 -7.97
N VAL A 145 -1.98 -9.62 -6.69
CA VAL A 145 -1.05 -8.59 -6.19
C VAL A 145 0.39 -9.08 -6.02
N SER A 146 0.67 -10.39 -6.05
CA SER A 146 2.04 -10.90 -5.82
C SER A 146 3.06 -10.43 -6.86
N GLY A 147 2.64 -10.18 -8.10
CA GLY A 147 3.52 -9.58 -9.11
C GLY A 147 3.88 -8.13 -8.78
N PRO A 148 2.89 -7.24 -8.73
CA PRO A 148 3.09 -5.83 -8.37
C PRO A 148 3.83 -5.66 -7.04
N LEU A 149 3.43 -6.39 -6.00
CA LEU A 149 4.05 -6.27 -4.68
C LEU A 149 5.53 -6.65 -4.70
N LYS A 150 5.92 -7.72 -5.42
CA LYS A 150 7.33 -8.08 -5.56
C LYS A 150 8.16 -6.99 -6.22
N PHE A 151 7.60 -6.33 -7.24
CA PHE A 151 8.27 -5.21 -7.89
C PHE A 151 8.50 -4.06 -6.90
N PHE A 152 7.47 -3.63 -6.19
CA PHE A 152 7.59 -2.55 -5.20
C PHE A 152 8.49 -2.93 -4.03
N HIS A 153 8.46 -4.18 -3.59
CA HIS A 153 9.37 -4.68 -2.57
C HIS A 153 10.83 -4.48 -2.97
N VAL A 154 11.22 -4.87 -4.19
CA VAL A 154 12.59 -4.66 -4.68
C VAL A 154 12.95 -3.17 -4.77
N VAL A 155 12.01 -2.33 -5.23
CA VAL A 155 12.25 -0.88 -5.35
C VAL A 155 12.38 -0.20 -3.99
N PHE A 156 11.55 -0.59 -3.02
CA PHE A 156 11.52 0.00 -1.69
C PHE A 156 12.45 -0.69 -0.69
N TYR A 157 13.05 -1.83 -1.04
CA TYR A 157 13.92 -2.62 -0.16
C TYR A 157 14.98 -1.78 0.56
N PRO A 158 15.75 -0.88 -0.09
CA PRO A 158 16.76 -0.09 0.61
C PRO A 158 16.17 0.79 1.72
N PHE A 159 14.96 1.32 1.49
CA PHE A 159 14.26 2.16 2.45
C PHE A 159 13.60 1.32 3.56
N VAL A 160 12.98 0.20 3.20
CA VAL A 160 12.40 -0.76 4.16
C VAL A 160 13.47 -1.29 5.09
N TRP A 161 14.64 -1.69 4.54
CA TRP A 161 15.79 -2.13 5.32
C TRP A 161 16.25 -1.07 6.32
N LEU A 162 16.40 0.19 5.88
CA LEU A 162 16.78 1.30 6.75
C LEU A 162 15.78 1.50 7.90
N LEU A 163 14.48 1.44 7.60
CA LEU A 163 13.44 1.57 8.61
C LEU A 163 13.43 0.39 9.58
N ASN A 164 13.57 -0.84 9.10
CA ASN A 164 13.64 -2.04 9.94
C ASN A 164 14.85 -1.99 10.89
N VAL A 165 16.03 -1.63 10.37
CA VAL A 165 17.25 -1.45 11.19
C VAL A 165 17.05 -0.36 12.24
N SER A 166 16.44 0.76 11.87
CA SER A 166 16.14 1.86 12.79
C SER A 166 15.15 1.44 13.88
N ALA A 167 14.06 0.77 13.49
CA ALA A 167 13.04 0.26 14.42
C ALA A 167 13.66 -0.75 15.39
N ASN A 168 14.49 -1.67 14.90
CA ASN A 168 15.22 -2.64 15.72
C ASN A 168 16.18 -1.96 16.71
N GLY A 169 16.87 -0.90 16.28
CA GLY A 169 17.70 -0.09 17.18
C GLY A 169 16.88 0.53 18.31
N VAL A 170 15.70 1.09 17.98
CA VAL A 170 14.80 1.68 18.98
C VAL A 170 14.23 0.62 19.93
N THR A 171 13.77 -0.52 19.43
CA THR A 171 13.20 -1.58 20.27
C THR A 171 14.23 -2.20 21.20
N HIS A 172 15.51 -2.26 20.78
CA HIS A 172 16.61 -2.69 21.62
C HIS A 172 16.83 -1.76 22.83
N LEU A 173 16.63 -0.44 22.66
CA LEU A 173 16.70 0.52 23.77
C LEU A 173 15.61 0.27 24.82
N PHE A 174 14.48 -0.33 24.44
CA PHE A 174 13.40 -0.73 25.35
C PHE A 174 13.55 -2.16 25.88
N GLY A 175 14.67 -2.84 25.62
CA GLY A 175 14.95 -4.19 26.13
C GLY A 175 14.18 -5.30 25.42
N MET A 176 13.55 -5.00 24.27
CA MET A 176 12.91 -6.03 23.45
C MET A 176 13.98 -6.80 22.67
N LYS A 177 13.90 -8.14 22.68
CA LYS A 177 14.70 -8.96 21.77
C LYS A 177 14.15 -8.75 20.36
N THR A 178 15.04 -8.39 19.45
CA THR A 178 14.75 -8.25 18.03
C THR A 178 14.08 -9.54 17.52
N ALA A 179 13.03 -9.42 16.72
CA ALA A 179 12.57 -10.50 15.86
C ALA A 179 13.58 -10.61 14.71
N SER A 180 14.81 -11.00 15.02
CA SER A 180 15.84 -11.19 14.01
C SER A 180 15.47 -12.38 13.14
N GLU A 181 15.45 -12.13 11.84
CA GLU A 181 15.36 -13.05 10.71
C GLU A 181 16.56 -14.01 10.64
N ASP A 182 16.94 -14.61 11.78
CA ASP A 182 18.07 -15.55 11.94
C ASP A 182 17.63 -16.94 12.46
N SER A 183 16.33 -17.28 12.39
CA SER A 183 15.86 -18.64 12.71
C SER A 183 15.73 -19.56 11.50
N GLU A 184 16.14 -19.15 10.30
CA GLU A 184 16.30 -20.04 9.14
C GLU A 184 17.64 -19.77 8.44
N VAL A 185 18.31 -20.85 8.02
CA VAL A 185 19.69 -21.00 7.50
C VAL A 185 20.76 -21.01 8.62
N TYR A 186 21.23 -22.14 9.18
CA TYR A 186 21.65 -23.40 8.56
C TYR A 186 21.33 -24.61 9.45
N SER A 187 20.69 -25.63 8.87
CA SER A 187 20.89 -27.03 9.26
C SER A 187 21.88 -27.62 8.27
N GLU A 188 23.16 -27.68 8.64
CA GLU A 188 24.07 -28.77 8.27
C GLU A 188 25.12 -28.88 9.39
N ALA A 189 25.22 -30.07 10.00
CA ALA A 189 26.18 -30.49 11.03
C ALA A 189 25.86 -30.15 12.50
N GLU A 190 24.93 -30.92 13.10
CA GLU A 190 25.28 -31.57 14.37
C GLU A 190 26.04 -32.86 14.04
N ILE A 191 27.36 -32.80 14.20
CA ILE A 191 28.23 -33.95 14.54
C ILE A 191 28.76 -33.66 15.94
#